data_AF-A0A413T5Q0-F1
#
_entry.id   AF-A0A413T5Q0-F1
#
_cell.length_a   1.000
_cell.length_b   1.000
_cell.length_c   1.000
_cell.angle_alpha   90.00
_cell.angle_beta   90.00
_cell.angle_gamma   90.00
#
_symmetry.space_group_name_H-M   'P 1'
#
loop_
_entity.id
_entity.type
_entity.pdbx_description
1 polymer ?
#
loop_
_entity_poly.entity_id
_entity_poly.type
_entity_poly.pdbx_seq_one_letter_code
_entity_poly.pdbx_strand_id
1 'polypeptide(L)' 'MNQYIKRETKIENYAPCPRFLSKMKVSPIAKLVYTTLLGRTFLSRKNGLKDENGNVYVIYPVRALAKIGK' A
#
# COMPACT_ATOMS: atom_id res chain seq x y z
N MET A 1 -21.77 -19.76 -10.59
CA MET A 1 -22.79 -18.80 -10.08
C MET A 1 -22.05 -17.57 -9.60
N ASN A 2 -22.15 -16.44 -10.31
CA ASN A 2 -21.38 -15.23 -9.96
C ASN A 2 -22.06 -14.52 -8.77
N GLN A 3 -21.39 -14.51 -7.62
CA GLN A 3 -21.78 -13.64 -6.50
C GLN A 3 -21.25 -12.24 -6.76
N TYR A 4 -22.17 -11.30 -6.96
CA TYR A 4 -21.86 -9.86 -7.00
C TYR A 4 -21.80 -9.29 -5.58
N ILE A 5 -20.93 -8.31 -5.36
CA ILE A 5 -20.89 -7.51 -4.12
C ILE A 5 -22.21 -6.78 -3.97
N LYS A 6 -22.88 -6.92 -2.82
CA LYS A 6 -24.13 -6.24 -2.47
C LYS A 6 -23.86 -5.07 -1.53
N ARG A 7 -24.87 -4.23 -1.29
CA ARG A 7 -24.73 -3.06 -0.38
C ARG A 7 -24.32 -3.46 1.04
N GLU A 8 -24.82 -4.59 1.50
CA GLU A 8 -24.55 -5.17 2.81
C GLU A 8 -23.22 -5.94 2.90
N THR A 9 -22.53 -6.15 1.78
CA THR A 9 -21.25 -6.85 1.76
C THR A 9 -20.17 -5.99 2.40
N LYS A 10 -19.68 -6.41 3.58
CA LYS A 10 -18.52 -5.80 4.21
C LYS A 10 -17.26 -6.16 3.43
N ILE A 11 -16.52 -5.14 2.98
CA ILE A 11 -15.20 -5.34 2.37
C ILE A 11 -14.18 -5.34 3.50
N GLU A 12 -13.79 -6.52 3.94
CA GLU A 12 -12.75 -6.68 4.96
C GLU A 12 -11.36 -6.65 4.31
N ASN A 13 -10.43 -5.94 4.95
CA ASN A 13 -8.98 -5.96 4.64
C ASN A 13 -8.59 -5.67 3.19
N TYR A 14 -8.97 -4.51 2.65
CA TYR A 14 -8.44 -4.03 1.38
C TYR A 14 -7.28 -3.03 1.57
N ALA A 15 -6.26 -3.12 0.70
CA ALA A 15 -5.21 -2.12 0.64
C ALA A 15 -5.69 -0.92 -0.22
N PRO A 16 -5.76 0.31 0.31
CA PRO A 16 -6.18 1.46 -0.47
C PRO A 16 -5.15 1.76 -1.56
N CYS A 17 -5.59 1.71 -2.82
CA CYS A 17 -4.78 2.11 -3.98
C CYS A 17 -5.13 3.53 -4.40
N PRO A 18 -4.17 4.48 -4.38
CA PRO A 18 -4.43 5.84 -4.86
C PRO A 18 -4.87 5.85 -6.32
N ARG A 19 -5.89 6.67 -6.63
CA ARG A 19 -6.47 6.75 -7.99
C ARG A 19 -5.43 7.10 -9.07
N PHE A 20 -4.41 7.89 -8.73
CA PHE A 20 -3.36 8.26 -9.67
C PHE A 20 -2.52 7.04 -10.09
N LEU A 21 -2.17 6.13 -9.16
CA LEU A 21 -1.45 4.90 -9.48
C LEU A 21 -2.25 3.97 -10.38
N SER A 22 -3.57 3.91 -10.19
CA SER A 22 -4.45 3.13 -11.07
C SER A 22 -4.29 3.58 -12.52
N LYS A 23 -4.21 4.89 -12.76
CA LYS A 23 -4.06 5.51 -14.09
C LYS A 23 -2.64 5.46 -14.66
N MET A 24 -1.62 5.18 -13.85
CA MET A 24 -0.24 5.11 -14.32
C MET A 24 0.04 3.82 -15.12
N LYS A 25 0.83 3.95 -16.20
CA LYS A 25 1.36 2.84 -17.00
C LYS A 25 2.59 2.20 -16.31
N VAL A 26 2.37 1.63 -15.13
CA VAL A 26 3.38 0.88 -14.36
C VAL A 26 2.91 -0.55 -14.11
N SER A 27 3.84 -1.45 -13.82
CA SER A 27 3.49 -2.87 -13.60
C SER A 27 2.52 -3.04 -12.41
N PRO A 28 1.63 -4.05 -12.44
CA PRO A 28 0.74 -4.33 -11.31
C PRO A 28 1.49 -4.55 -9.99
N ILE A 29 2.64 -5.24 -10.03
CA ILE A 29 3.49 -5.46 -8.86
C ILE A 29 4.05 -4.13 -8.32
N ALA A 30 4.47 -3.20 -9.20
CA ALA A 30 4.93 -1.89 -8.76
C ALA A 30 3.82 -1.10 -8.05
N LYS A 31 2.57 -1.19 -8.54
CA LYS A 31 1.41 -0.58 -7.86
C LYS A 31 1.22 -1.17 -6.47
N LEU A 32 1.31 -2.49 -6.34
CA LEU A 32 1.15 -3.20 -5.07
C LEU A 32 2.28 -2.92 -4.07
N VAL A 33 3.52 -2.83 -4.54
CA VAL A 33 4.67 -2.40 -3.73
C VAL A 33 4.46 -0.98 -3.23
N TYR A 34 4.04 -0.06 -4.11
CA TYR A 34 3.79 1.32 -3.73
C TYR A 34 2.69 1.43 -2.66
N THR A 35 1.54 0.77 -2.84
CA THR A 35 0.44 0.84 -1.88
C THR A 35 0.82 0.26 -0.53
N THR A 36 1.63 -0.81 -0.53
CA THR A 36 2.16 -1.40 0.70
C THR A 36 3.09 -0.44 1.44
N LEU A 37 4.04 0.18 0.73
CA LEU A 37 4.96 1.15 1.31
C LEU A 37 4.22 2.41 1.79
N LEU A 38 3.22 2.88 1.05
CA LEU A 38 2.37 4.01 1.45
C LEU A 38 1.61 3.70 2.74
N GLY A 39 1.10 2.49 2.93
CA GLY A 39 0.51 2.08 4.20
C GLY A 39 1.51 2.18 5.37
N ARG A 40 2.79 1.84 5.11
CA ARG A 40 3.86 1.90 6.11
C ARG A 40 4.33 3.32 6.43
N THR A 41 4.22 4.28 5.50
CA THR A 41 4.58 5.68 5.79
C THR A 41 3.69 6.26 6.91
N PHE A 42 2.41 5.86 7.00
CA PHE A 42 1.54 6.31 8.10
C PHE A 42 2.04 5.86 9.47
N LEU A 43 2.49 4.61 9.57
CA LEU A 43 3.12 4.08 10.80
C LEU A 43 4.45 4.78 11.08
N SER A 44 5.26 4.98 10.04
CA SER A 44 6.55 5.67 10.13
C SER A 44 6.39 7.09 10.67
N ARG A 45 5.43 7.84 10.13
CA ARG A 45 5.07 9.18 10.58
C ARG A 45 4.62 9.19 12.05
N LYS A 46 3.78 8.22 12.45
CA LYS A 46 3.33 8.09 13.85
C LYS A 46 4.50 7.80 14.80
N ASN A 47 5.49 7.06 14.33
CA ASN A 47 6.69 6.70 15.10
C ASN A 47 7.79 7.77 15.03
N GLY A 48 7.56 8.91 14.37
CA GLY A 48 8.55 9.98 14.27
C GLY A 48 9.73 9.66 13.35
N LEU A 49 9.62 8.65 12.49
CA LEU A 49 10.65 8.32 11.49
C LEU A 49 10.63 9.35 10.36
N LYS A 50 11.36 10.43 10.58
CA LYS A 50 11.55 11.54 9.65
C LYS A 50 12.99 12.01 9.67
N ASP A 51 13.46 12.57 8.57
CA ASP A 51 14.77 13.24 8.52
C ASP A 51 14.69 14.66 9.14
N GLU A 52 15.82 15.37 9.11
CA GLU A 52 15.94 16.75 9.64
C GLU A 52 15.02 17.74 8.92
N ASN A 53 14.67 17.47 7.66
CA ASN A 53 13.78 18.29 6.84
C ASN A 53 12.31 17.91 7.02
N GLY A 54 12.00 16.90 7.84
CA GLY A 54 10.65 16.41 8.07
C GLY A 54 10.13 15.41 7.03
N ASN A 55 10.98 14.92 6.12
CA ASN A 55 10.60 13.90 5.15
C ASN A 55 10.45 12.55 5.85
N VAL A 56 9.28 11.92 5.68
CA VAL A 56 9.00 10.59 6.23
C VAL A 56 9.62 9.53 5.34
N TYR A 57 10.52 8.73 5.91
CA TYR A 57 11.06 7.55 5.23
C TYR A 57 10.44 6.26 5.79
N VAL A 58 10.68 5.13 5.12
CA VAL A 58 10.16 3.82 5.53
C VAL A 58 11.32 2.84 5.63
N ILE A 59 11.47 2.20 6.78
CA ILE A 59 12.37 1.06 6.96
C ILE A 59 11.54 -0.20 6.78
N TYR A 60 11.83 -0.98 5.73
CA TYR A 60 11.07 -2.18 5.43
C TYR A 60 11.96 -3.27 4.85
N PRO A 61 11.96 -4.50 5.40
CA PRO A 61 12.86 -5.56 4.94
C PRO A 61 12.57 -5.97 3.50
N VAL A 62 13.63 -6.15 2.69
CA VAL A 62 13.51 -6.67 1.31
C VAL A 62 12.84 -8.04 1.28
N ARG A 63 13.12 -8.90 2.27
CA ARG A 63 12.44 -10.21 2.42
C ARG A 63 10.93 -10.09 2.61
N ALA A 64 10.45 -8.99 3.21
CA ALA A 64 9.03 -8.72 3.36
C ALA A 64 8.43 -8.18 2.05
N LEU A 65 9.15 -7.34 1.30
CA LEU A 65 8.72 -6.91 -0.04
C LEU A 65 8.57 -8.11 -1.00
N ALA A 66 9.50 -9.05 -0.96
CA ALA A 66 9.47 -10.24 -1.82
C ALA A 66 8.24 -11.14 -1.61
N LYS A 67 7.52 -10.99 -0.48
CA LYS A 67 6.28 -11.73 -0.20
C LYS A 67 5.04 -11.10 -0.84
N ILE A 68 5.12 -9.88 -1.35
CA ILE A 68 3.97 -9.13 -1.86
C ILE A 68 3.44 -9.69 -3.19
N GLY A 69 4.30 -10.33 -3.99
CA GLY A 69 3.96 -10.90 -5.30
C GLY A 69 3.99 -12.43 -5.37
N LYS A 70 4.05 -13.12 -4.22
CA LYS A 70 3.92 -14.57 -4.11
C LYS A 70 2.48 -14.94 -3.79
#